data_AF-A0A9E5LI74-F1
#
_entry.id   AF-A0A9E5LI74-F1
#
_cell.length_a   1.000
_cell.length_b   1.000
_cell.length_c   1.000
_cell.angle_alpha   90.00
_cell.angle_beta   90.00
_cell.angle_gamma   90.00
#
_symmetry.space_group_name_H-M   'P 1'
#
loop_
_entity.id
_entity.type
_entity.pdbx_description
1 polymer ?
#
loop_
_entity_poly.entity_id
_entity_poly.type
_entity_poly.pdbx_seq_one_letter_code
_entity_poly.pdbx_strand_id
1 'polypeptide(L)'
;MKDEVPNLKDYSARLRDEASMDLADIQAEQTSGEPTKKTQIIAIYGKGGIGKSFTLANLSHMMAEMGKRVLLIGCDPKSDTTSLLFGGKACPTIIETSTRKKLAGEEVKIGDVCFKRGGVFAMELGGPEVGRGCGGRGIIHGFELLEKLGFHDWDFDYVLLDFLGDVVCGGFGLPIARDMAQKVILVGSNDLQSLYVANNVCSAVEYFRKLGGNVGVAGLVINKDDGTGEAAAF
;
A
#
# COMPACT_ATOMS: atom_id res chain seq x y z
N MET A 1 28.12 -3.15 23.50
CA MET A 1 28.49 -1.78 23.05
C MET A 1 27.28 -0.91 23.34
N LYS A 2 27.47 0.24 24.01
CA LYS A 2 26.40 1.06 24.59
C LYS A 2 25.30 1.40 23.57
N ASP A 3 24.05 1.25 24.01
CA ASP A 3 22.85 1.73 23.34
C ASP A 3 22.89 3.27 23.28
N GLU A 4 23.24 3.83 22.13
CA GLU A 4 23.03 5.25 21.86
C GLU A 4 21.60 5.45 21.35
N VAL A 5 20.73 5.89 22.25
CA VAL A 5 19.44 6.51 21.90
C VAL A 5 19.73 7.64 20.91
N PRO A 6 19.09 7.68 19.72
CA PRO A 6 19.33 8.73 18.75
C PRO A 6 19.10 10.11 19.39
N ASN A 7 20.11 10.98 19.34
CA ASN A 7 20.03 12.33 19.88
C ASN A 7 18.96 13.14 19.12
N LEU A 8 17.75 13.21 19.69
CA LEU A 8 16.59 13.90 19.13
C LEU A 8 16.76 15.42 19.03
N LYS A 9 17.76 16.01 19.70
CA LYS A 9 17.97 17.47 19.69
C LYS A 9 18.41 17.99 18.31
N ASP A 10 19.17 17.18 17.58
CA ASP A 10 19.76 17.57 16.29
C ASP A 10 19.03 16.96 15.08
N TYR A 11 18.01 16.12 15.33
CA TYR A 11 17.21 15.46 14.28
C TYR A 11 16.51 16.47 13.36
N SER A 12 16.03 17.57 13.93
CA SER A 12 15.39 18.64 13.15
C SER A 12 16.35 19.44 12.28
N ALA A 13 17.64 19.52 12.65
CA ALA A 13 18.67 20.15 11.83
C ALA A 13 19.04 19.25 10.65
N ARG A 14 19.25 17.95 10.91
CA ARG A 14 19.54 16.96 9.87
C ARG A 14 18.44 16.88 8.80
N LEU A 15 17.16 16.90 9.20
CA LEU A 15 16.05 16.91 8.24
C LEU A 15 15.96 18.20 7.42
N ARG A 16 16.43 19.33 7.95
CA ARG A 16 16.49 20.61 7.20
C ARG A 16 17.67 20.63 6.24
N ASP A 17 18.80 20.03 6.64
CA ASP A 17 19.96 19.85 5.77
C ASP A 17 19.61 18.89 4.61
N GLU A 18 18.97 17.76 4.88
CA GLU A 18 18.45 16.83 3.85
C GLU A 18 17.44 17.50 2.89
N ALA A 19 16.58 18.39 3.41
CA ALA A 19 15.60 19.12 2.61
C ALA A 19 16.19 20.26 1.76
N SER A 20 17.45 20.65 2.03
CA SER A 20 18.16 21.72 1.32
C SER A 20 19.25 21.21 0.37
N MET A 21 19.41 19.89 0.27
CA MET A 21 20.26 19.27 -0.76
C MET A 21 19.68 19.48 -2.15
N ASP A 22 20.54 19.78 -3.13
CA ASP A 22 20.13 19.90 -4.52
C ASP A 22 19.64 18.54 -5.03
N LEU A 23 18.57 18.52 -5.84
CA LEU A 23 17.96 17.28 -6.35
C LEU A 23 18.95 16.45 -7.17
N ALA A 24 19.93 17.10 -7.79
CA ALA A 24 21.02 16.43 -8.50
C ALA A 24 21.99 15.69 -7.57
N ASP A 25 22.22 16.20 -6.35
CA ASP A 25 23.12 15.59 -5.36
C ASP A 25 22.46 14.38 -4.67
N ILE A 26 21.14 14.41 -4.48
CA ILE A 26 20.34 13.25 -4.02
C ILE A 26 20.39 12.11 -5.06
N GLN A 27 20.43 12.46 -6.34
CA GLN A 27 20.55 11.48 -7.44
C GLN A 27 21.97 10.91 -7.56
N ALA A 28 23.00 11.72 -7.26
CA ALA A 28 24.39 11.29 -7.33
C ALA A 28 24.73 10.23 -6.26
N GLU A 29 24.23 10.37 -5.03
CA GLU A 29 24.42 9.35 -3.97
C GLU A 29 23.66 8.03 -4.22
N GLN A 30 22.68 8.02 -5.14
CA GLN A 30 21.94 6.81 -5.53
C GLN A 30 22.50 6.12 -6.80
N THR A 31 23.63 6.57 -7.35
CA THR A 31 24.24 5.92 -8.51
C THR A 31 25.25 4.83 -8.12
N SER A 32 24.74 3.65 -7.78
CA SER A 32 25.47 2.41 -8.02
C SER A 32 24.53 1.23 -8.31
N GLY A 33 24.35 0.95 -9.60
CA GLY A 33 23.74 -0.29 -10.11
C GLY A 33 22.83 -0.05 -11.33
N GLU A 34 23.03 -0.83 -12.39
CA GLU A 34 22.08 -0.94 -13.51
C GLU A 34 20.64 -1.16 -12.98
N PRO A 35 19.60 -0.69 -13.70
CA PRO A 35 18.21 -0.86 -13.26
C PRO A 35 17.90 -2.36 -13.17
N THR A 36 17.87 -2.88 -11.94
CA THR A 36 17.32 -4.19 -11.65
C THR A 36 15.82 -4.09 -11.93
N LYS A 37 15.34 -4.72 -13.01
CA LYS A 37 13.90 -4.87 -13.28
C LYS A 37 13.25 -5.73 -12.20
N LYS A 38 13.06 -5.19 -11.01
CA LYS A 38 12.34 -5.81 -9.90
C LYS A 38 11.26 -4.82 -9.46
N THR A 39 10.01 -5.14 -9.81
CA THR A 39 8.80 -4.42 -9.43
C THR A 39 8.89 -3.90 -7.99
N GLN A 40 8.63 -2.60 -7.78
CA GLN A 40 8.59 -2.04 -6.42
C GLN A 40 7.19 -2.22 -5.83
N ILE A 41 7.10 -3.08 -4.81
CA ILE A 41 5.87 -3.34 -4.05
C ILE A 41 5.88 -2.45 -2.81
N ILE A 42 4.89 -1.56 -2.74
CA ILE A 42 4.72 -0.57 -1.67
C ILE A 42 3.39 -0.84 -0.98
N ALA A 43 3.44 -1.08 0.33
CA ALA A 43 2.24 -1.22 1.15
C ALA A 43 1.90 0.10 1.82
N ILE A 44 0.65 0.52 1.72
CA ILE A 44 0.14 1.76 2.29
C ILE A 44 -0.75 1.38 3.46
N TYR A 45 -0.43 1.93 4.63
CA TYR A 45 -1.21 1.72 5.85
C TYR A 45 -1.64 3.05 6.45
N GLY A 46 -2.60 2.99 7.35
CA GLY A 46 -3.17 4.16 8.01
C GLY A 46 -4.55 3.86 8.56
N LYS A 47 -5.01 4.71 9.48
CA LYS A 47 -6.32 4.61 10.11
C LYS A 47 -7.46 4.58 9.07
N GLY A 48 -8.55 3.91 9.36
CA GLY A 48 -9.79 4.01 8.59
C GLY A 48 -10.25 5.46 8.44
N GLY A 49 -10.66 5.85 7.24
CA GLY A 49 -11.17 7.21 6.96
C GLY A 49 -10.10 8.30 6.78
N ILE A 50 -8.80 7.98 6.88
CA ILE A 50 -7.72 8.97 6.79
C ILE A 50 -7.39 9.42 5.36
N GLY A 51 -8.07 8.87 4.35
CA GLY A 51 -7.85 9.20 2.93
C GLY A 51 -6.80 8.33 2.20
N LYS A 52 -6.44 7.14 2.71
CA LYS A 52 -5.51 6.21 2.04
C LYS A 52 -5.83 5.99 0.57
N SER A 53 -7.05 5.53 0.30
CA SER A 53 -7.52 5.19 -1.05
C SER A 53 -7.54 6.41 -1.98
N PHE A 54 -7.86 7.59 -1.44
CA PHE A 54 -7.80 8.84 -2.18
C PHE A 54 -6.37 9.21 -2.58
N THR A 55 -5.44 9.16 -1.62
CA THR A 55 -4.02 9.38 -1.87
C THR A 55 -3.49 8.39 -2.91
N LEU A 56 -3.86 7.11 -2.80
CA LEU A 56 -3.43 6.04 -3.70
C LEU A 56 -3.98 6.16 -5.12
N ALA A 57 -5.25 6.51 -5.27
CA ALA A 57 -5.85 6.72 -6.59
C ALA A 57 -5.13 7.86 -7.33
N ASN A 58 -4.89 8.99 -6.67
CA ASN A 58 -4.17 10.11 -7.26
C ASN A 58 -2.69 9.79 -7.53
N LEU A 59 -2.00 9.17 -6.56
CA LEU A 59 -0.61 8.76 -6.72
C LEU A 59 -0.43 7.79 -7.88
N SER A 60 -1.26 6.74 -7.95
CA SER A 60 -1.20 5.77 -9.04
C SER A 60 -1.48 6.40 -10.40
N HIS A 61 -2.46 7.31 -10.47
CA HIS A 61 -2.76 8.02 -11.71
C HIS A 61 -1.60 8.91 -12.16
N MET A 62 -1.05 9.74 -11.27
CA MET A 62 0.12 10.57 -11.56
C MET A 62 1.32 9.72 -12.03
N MET A 63 1.60 8.61 -11.35
CA MET A 63 2.68 7.70 -11.76
C MET A 63 2.43 7.09 -13.15
N ALA A 64 1.18 6.78 -13.48
CA ALA A 64 0.81 6.32 -14.82
C ALA A 64 0.94 7.42 -15.89
N GLU A 65 0.60 8.67 -15.58
CA GLU A 65 0.85 9.83 -16.46
C GLU A 65 2.34 10.06 -16.70
N MET A 66 3.19 9.77 -15.70
CA MET A 66 4.65 9.74 -15.83
C MET A 66 5.18 8.51 -16.59
N GLY A 67 4.30 7.73 -17.22
CA GLY A 67 4.64 6.58 -18.05
C GLY A 67 4.99 5.31 -17.28
N LYS A 68 4.76 5.25 -15.96
CA LYS A 68 5.00 4.04 -15.17
C LYS A 68 3.86 3.04 -15.30
N ARG A 69 4.20 1.76 -15.37
CA ARG A 69 3.25 0.65 -15.27
C ARG A 69 2.92 0.43 -13.79
N VAL A 70 1.76 0.89 -13.37
CA VAL A 70 1.31 0.81 -11.97
C VAL A 70 0.14 -0.14 -11.82
N LEU A 71 0.22 -1.01 -10.81
CA LEU A 71 -0.88 -1.82 -10.31
C LEU A 71 -1.31 -1.31 -8.93
N LEU A 72 -2.58 -0.97 -8.77
CA LEU A 72 -3.21 -0.64 -7.49
C LEU A 72 -4.08 -1.81 -7.04
N ILE A 73 -3.86 -2.33 -5.83
CA ILE A 73 -4.67 -3.40 -5.25
C ILE A 73 -5.30 -2.92 -3.95
N GLY A 74 -6.64 -2.89 -3.91
CA GLY A 74 -7.39 -2.69 -2.67
C GLY A 74 -7.31 -3.94 -1.79
N CYS A 75 -6.72 -3.81 -0.61
CA CYS A 75 -6.56 -4.88 0.38
C CYS A 75 -7.33 -4.58 1.68
N ASP A 76 -8.28 -3.65 1.62
CA ASP A 76 -9.23 -3.34 2.69
C ASP A 76 -10.53 -4.15 2.44
N PRO A 77 -11.11 -4.85 3.44
CA PRO A 77 -12.39 -5.53 3.30
C PRO A 77 -13.52 -4.62 2.80
N LYS A 78 -13.42 -3.30 3.00
CA LYS A 78 -14.35 -2.30 2.46
C LYS A 78 -14.42 -2.30 0.93
N SER A 79 -13.36 -2.74 0.25
CA SER A 79 -13.31 -3.02 -1.20
C SER A 79 -13.74 -1.86 -2.10
N ASP A 80 -13.38 -0.62 -1.76
CA ASP A 80 -13.74 0.58 -2.52
C ASP A 80 -12.55 1.42 -2.98
N THR A 81 -11.33 0.93 -2.81
CA THR A 81 -10.08 1.62 -3.22
C THR A 81 -10.12 2.06 -4.69
N THR A 82 -10.62 1.19 -5.55
CA THR A 82 -10.69 1.38 -7.01
C THR A 82 -11.87 2.26 -7.44
N SER A 83 -12.84 2.52 -6.57
CA SER A 83 -14.05 3.28 -6.93
C SER A 83 -13.74 4.67 -7.48
N LEU A 84 -12.74 5.35 -6.92
CA LEU A 84 -12.29 6.67 -7.37
C LEU A 84 -11.75 6.64 -8.81
N LEU A 85 -11.01 5.58 -9.16
CA LEU A 85 -10.51 5.40 -10.53
C LEU A 85 -11.63 5.07 -11.51
N PHE A 86 -12.67 4.35 -11.07
CA PHE A 86 -13.72 3.79 -11.93
C PHE A 86 -15.06 4.54 -11.87
N GLY A 87 -15.05 5.81 -11.48
CA GLY A 87 -16.23 6.68 -11.54
C GLY A 87 -17.33 6.28 -10.54
N GLY A 88 -16.92 5.91 -9.33
CA GLY A 88 -17.81 5.58 -8.22
C GLY A 88 -18.22 4.10 -8.14
N LYS A 89 -17.69 3.23 -9.01
CA LYS A 89 -17.93 1.78 -8.96
C LYS A 89 -16.61 1.05 -8.71
N ALA A 90 -16.53 0.27 -7.64
CA ALA A 90 -15.38 -0.57 -7.38
C ALA A 90 -15.26 -1.70 -8.42
N CYS A 91 -14.03 -2.18 -8.64
CA CYS A 91 -13.79 -3.38 -9.43
C CYS A 91 -14.44 -4.60 -8.76
N PRO A 92 -14.92 -5.59 -9.54
CA PRO A 92 -15.28 -6.91 -9.00
C PRO A 92 -14.14 -7.48 -8.15
N THR A 93 -14.48 -8.01 -6.98
CA THR A 93 -13.45 -8.50 -6.05
C THR A 93 -12.89 -9.86 -6.49
N ILE A 94 -11.62 -10.10 -6.18
CA ILE A 94 -10.91 -11.36 -6.47
C ILE A 94 -11.59 -12.53 -5.75
N ILE A 95 -11.90 -12.38 -4.46
CA ILE A 95 -12.51 -13.45 -3.65
C ILE A 95 -13.91 -13.83 -4.16
N GLU A 96 -14.76 -12.84 -4.44
CA GLU A 96 -16.12 -13.08 -4.92
C GLU A 96 -16.10 -13.68 -6.33
N THR A 97 -15.30 -13.11 -7.23
CA THR A 97 -15.16 -13.60 -8.61
C THR A 97 -14.64 -15.03 -8.63
N SER A 98 -13.66 -15.34 -7.79
CA SER A 98 -13.11 -16.69 -7.64
C SER A 98 -14.15 -17.69 -7.14
N THR A 99 -14.92 -17.30 -6.12
CA THR A 99 -15.98 -18.15 -5.56
C THR A 99 -17.05 -18.43 -6.61
N ARG A 100 -17.52 -17.39 -7.33
CA ARG A 100 -18.52 -17.53 -8.39
C ARG A 100 -18.04 -18.45 -9.52
N LYS A 101 -16.82 -18.26 -10.02
CA LYS A 101 -16.25 -19.10 -11.09
C LYS A 101 -16.05 -20.54 -10.66
N LYS A 102 -15.54 -20.76 -9.46
CA LYS A 102 -15.39 -22.10 -8.89
C LYS A 102 -16.73 -22.83 -8.79
N LEU A 103 -17.81 -22.14 -8.41
CA LEU A 103 -19.17 -22.71 -8.38
C LEU A 103 -19.71 -23.03 -9.78
N ALA A 104 -19.29 -22.26 -10.80
CA ALA A 104 -19.61 -22.53 -12.21
C ALA A 104 -18.72 -23.61 -12.85
N GLY A 105 -17.71 -24.13 -12.13
CA GLY A 105 -16.73 -25.07 -12.68
C GLY A 105 -15.71 -24.43 -13.62
N GLU A 106 -15.54 -23.11 -13.55
CA GLU A 106 -14.61 -22.34 -14.37
C GLU A 106 -13.34 -21.94 -13.61
N GLU A 107 -12.22 -21.82 -14.33
CA GLU A 107 -10.99 -21.24 -13.80
C GLU A 107 -11.01 -19.71 -13.85
N VAL A 108 -10.44 -19.09 -12.82
CA VAL A 108 -10.23 -17.64 -12.75
C VAL A 108 -9.06 -17.25 -13.63
N LYS A 109 -9.22 -16.21 -14.44
CA LYS A 109 -8.18 -15.61 -15.28
C LYS A 109 -7.93 -14.17 -14.86
N ILE A 110 -6.78 -13.63 -15.25
CA ILE A 110 -6.43 -12.24 -14.89
C ILE A 110 -7.42 -11.21 -15.39
N GLY A 111 -7.96 -11.41 -16.59
CA GLY A 111 -8.94 -10.49 -17.18
C GLY A 111 -10.27 -10.44 -16.43
N ASP A 112 -10.53 -11.39 -15.52
CA ASP A 112 -11.74 -11.38 -14.70
C ASP A 112 -11.62 -10.45 -13.47
N VAL A 113 -10.40 -10.10 -13.08
CA VAL A 113 -10.11 -9.42 -11.80
C VAL A 113 -9.18 -8.21 -11.94
N CYS A 114 -8.44 -8.09 -13.05
CA CYS A 114 -7.58 -6.95 -13.36
C CYS A 114 -8.24 -6.04 -14.39
N PHE A 115 -8.45 -4.79 -14.01
CA PHE A 115 -9.05 -3.78 -14.88
C PHE A 115 -8.10 -2.60 -15.08
N LYS A 116 -8.29 -1.81 -16.14
CA LYS A 116 -7.44 -0.65 -16.42
C LYS A 116 -8.26 0.60 -16.66
N ARG A 117 -7.88 1.72 -16.03
CA ARG A 117 -8.45 3.05 -16.28
C ARG A 117 -7.42 4.13 -16.01
N GLY A 118 -7.39 5.17 -16.85
CA GLY A 118 -6.46 6.30 -16.68
C GLY A 118 -4.99 5.86 -16.63
N GLY A 119 -4.62 4.82 -17.38
CA GLY A 119 -3.26 4.24 -17.37
C GLY A 119 -2.96 3.27 -16.22
N VAL A 120 -3.76 3.29 -15.14
CA VAL A 120 -3.56 2.47 -13.94
C VAL A 120 -4.24 1.11 -14.09
N PHE A 121 -3.52 0.04 -13.74
CA PHE A 121 -4.10 -1.29 -13.56
C PHE A 121 -4.62 -1.41 -12.13
N ALA A 122 -5.79 -2.00 -11.94
CA ALA A 122 -6.51 -1.97 -10.68
C ALA A 122 -7.16 -3.32 -10.39
N MET A 123 -7.11 -3.72 -9.12
CA MET A 123 -7.74 -4.92 -8.58
C MET A 123 -8.33 -4.62 -7.20
N GLU A 124 -9.38 -5.35 -6.83
CA GLU A 124 -9.91 -5.38 -5.47
C GLU A 124 -9.78 -6.79 -4.92
N LEU A 125 -9.12 -6.97 -3.78
CA LEU A 125 -8.96 -8.30 -3.20
C LEU A 125 -10.31 -8.83 -2.71
N GLY A 126 -11.09 -7.96 -2.09
CA GLY A 126 -12.32 -8.33 -1.40
C GLY A 126 -12.07 -8.81 0.02
N GLY A 127 -13.17 -9.01 0.73
CA GLY A 127 -13.19 -9.60 2.06
C GLY A 127 -14.35 -10.58 2.21
N PRO A 128 -14.45 -11.26 3.35
CA PRO A 128 -15.63 -12.05 3.67
C PRO A 128 -16.85 -11.12 3.86
N GLU A 129 -18.06 -11.67 3.77
CA GLU A 129 -19.30 -10.93 4.06
C GLU A 129 -19.25 -10.27 5.44
N VAL A 130 -19.84 -9.08 5.56
CA VAL A 130 -19.89 -8.33 6.82
C VAL A 130 -20.51 -9.19 7.92
N GLY A 131 -19.83 -9.28 9.06
CA GLY A 131 -20.24 -10.11 10.19
C GLY A 131 -19.97 -11.61 10.03
N ARG A 132 -19.31 -12.04 8.95
CA ARG A 132 -18.92 -13.42 8.69
C ARG A 132 -17.43 -13.52 8.32
N GLY A 133 -16.82 -14.67 8.62
CA GLY A 133 -15.43 -14.96 8.24
C GLY A 133 -14.38 -14.12 8.97
N CYS A 134 -13.18 -14.04 8.39
CA CYS A 134 -12.04 -13.32 8.94
C CYS A 134 -11.31 -12.56 7.82
N GLY A 135 -11.26 -11.23 7.93
CA GLY A 135 -10.63 -10.36 6.92
C GLY A 135 -9.20 -10.80 6.60
N GLY A 136 -8.37 -11.05 7.63
CA GLY A 136 -6.99 -11.50 7.45
C GLY A 136 -6.86 -12.83 6.68
N ARG A 137 -7.77 -13.80 6.90
CA ARG A 137 -7.77 -15.04 6.10
C ARG A 137 -8.17 -14.80 4.65
N GLY A 138 -9.10 -13.86 4.42
CA GLY A 138 -9.46 -13.39 3.09
C GLY A 138 -8.25 -12.81 2.35
N ILE A 139 -7.47 -11.94 3.01
CA ILE A 139 -6.26 -11.36 2.44
C ILE A 139 -5.26 -12.46 2.02
N ILE A 140 -4.94 -13.38 2.93
CA ILE A 140 -4.00 -14.47 2.64
C ILE A 140 -4.47 -15.29 1.43
N HIS A 141 -5.74 -15.69 1.42
CA HIS A 141 -6.30 -16.48 0.32
C HIS A 141 -6.29 -15.72 -1.02
N GLY A 142 -6.60 -14.42 -1.00
CA GLY A 142 -6.56 -13.57 -2.19
C GLY A 142 -5.16 -13.47 -2.77
N PHE A 143 -4.14 -13.26 -1.94
CA PHE A 143 -2.74 -13.22 -2.39
C PHE A 143 -2.24 -14.59 -2.89
N GLU A 144 -2.62 -15.70 -2.26
CA GLU A 144 -2.32 -17.04 -2.78
C GLU A 144 -2.92 -17.28 -4.17
N LEU A 145 -4.10 -16.72 -4.45
CA LEU A 145 -4.69 -16.77 -5.78
C LEU A 145 -3.94 -15.87 -6.77
N LEU A 146 -3.55 -14.66 -6.36
CA LEU A 146 -2.72 -13.77 -7.19
C LEU A 146 -1.38 -14.41 -7.54
N GLU A 147 -0.70 -15.05 -6.59
CA GLU A 147 0.54 -15.80 -6.81
C GLU A 147 0.35 -16.92 -7.85
N LYS A 148 -0.74 -17.71 -7.75
CA LYS A 148 -1.08 -18.75 -8.74
C LYS A 148 -1.33 -18.18 -10.14
N LEU A 149 -1.81 -16.94 -10.21
CA LEU A 149 -2.05 -16.25 -11.46
C LEU A 149 -0.80 -15.54 -12.02
N GLY A 150 0.36 -15.67 -11.35
CA GLY A 150 1.64 -15.13 -11.81
C GLY A 150 1.93 -13.71 -11.35
N PHE A 151 1.43 -13.29 -10.17
CA PHE A 151 1.60 -11.93 -9.62
C PHE A 151 3.04 -11.38 -9.72
N HIS A 152 4.05 -12.23 -9.51
CA HIS A 152 5.46 -11.83 -9.56
C HIS A 152 6.03 -11.72 -10.98
N ASP A 153 5.33 -12.25 -11.99
CA ASP A 153 5.75 -12.25 -13.40
C ASP A 153 5.13 -11.08 -14.18
N TRP A 154 4.25 -10.30 -13.54
CA TRP A 154 3.65 -9.13 -14.17
C TRP A 154 4.65 -7.97 -14.12
N ASP A 155 5.17 -7.61 -15.29
CA ASP A 155 6.16 -6.55 -15.54
C ASP A 155 5.62 -5.13 -15.22
N PHE A 156 5.33 -4.89 -13.94
CA PHE A 156 4.93 -3.60 -13.37
C PHE A 156 6.17 -2.88 -12.83
N ASP A 157 6.22 -1.56 -12.98
CA ASP A 157 7.22 -0.75 -12.29
C ASP A 157 6.89 -0.65 -10.79
N TYR A 158 5.61 -0.49 -10.48
CA TYR A 158 5.11 -0.33 -9.11
C TYR A 158 3.83 -1.11 -8.86
N VAL A 159 3.76 -1.74 -7.69
CA VAL A 159 2.54 -2.30 -7.12
C VAL A 159 2.24 -1.57 -5.82
N LEU A 160 1.09 -0.91 -5.75
CA LEU A 160 0.63 -0.19 -4.58
C LEU A 160 -0.48 -1.00 -3.90
N LEU A 161 -0.30 -1.32 -2.62
CA LEU A 161 -1.24 -2.13 -1.84
C LEU A 161 -1.93 -1.27 -0.78
N ASP A 162 -3.25 -1.10 -0.88
CA ASP A 162 -4.05 -0.33 0.09
C ASP A 162 -4.47 -1.23 1.26
N PHE A 163 -3.73 -1.21 2.37
CA PHE A 163 -4.00 -2.04 3.53
C PHE A 163 -4.72 -1.28 4.65
N LEU A 164 -5.62 -1.99 5.34
CA LEU A 164 -6.23 -1.53 6.57
C LEU A 164 -5.15 -1.42 7.68
N GLY A 165 -4.98 -0.22 8.25
CA GLY A 165 -3.97 0.03 9.30
C GLY A 165 -4.47 -0.15 10.73
N ASP A 166 -5.78 -0.11 10.97
CA ASP A 166 -6.35 -0.19 12.32
C ASP A 166 -6.02 -1.51 13.02
N VAL A 167 -5.82 -2.57 12.25
CA VAL A 167 -5.48 -3.90 12.74
C VAL A 167 -4.30 -4.44 11.93
N VAL A 168 -3.15 -4.62 12.57
CA VAL A 168 -1.93 -5.18 11.94
C VAL A 168 -1.71 -6.61 12.41
N CYS A 169 -2.73 -7.46 12.29
CA CYS A 169 -2.69 -8.86 12.73
C CYS A 169 -2.73 -9.83 11.54
N GLY A 170 -2.11 -11.00 11.70
CA GLY A 170 -2.20 -12.12 10.76
C GLY A 170 -2.06 -11.71 9.30
N GLY A 171 -3.17 -11.74 8.55
CA GLY A 171 -3.21 -11.39 7.13
C GLY A 171 -3.07 -9.91 6.80
N PHE A 172 -3.45 -8.98 7.69
CA PHE A 172 -3.22 -7.55 7.44
C PHE A 172 -1.75 -7.15 7.64
N GLY A 173 -0.98 -7.98 8.36
CA GLY A 173 0.48 -7.87 8.45
C GLY A 173 1.22 -8.60 7.33
N LEU A 174 0.52 -9.27 6.40
CA LEU A 174 1.12 -10.13 5.36
C LEU A 174 2.23 -9.43 4.54
N PRO A 175 2.05 -8.19 4.05
CA PRO A 175 3.10 -7.49 3.28
C PRO A 175 4.41 -7.32 4.03
N ILE A 176 4.32 -7.13 5.35
CA ILE A 176 5.47 -6.92 6.25
C ILE A 176 6.04 -8.29 6.65
N ALA A 177 5.18 -9.21 7.07
CA ALA A 177 5.56 -10.50 7.64
C ALA A 177 6.17 -11.48 6.63
N ARG A 178 5.76 -11.41 5.36
CA ARG A 178 6.31 -12.25 4.27
C ARG A 178 7.35 -11.52 3.41
N ASP A 179 7.81 -10.34 3.83
CA ASP A 179 8.77 -9.52 3.06
C ASP A 179 8.32 -9.26 1.61
N MET A 180 7.00 -9.20 1.39
CA MET A 180 6.41 -9.02 0.06
C MET A 180 6.55 -7.56 -0.39
N ALA A 181 6.33 -6.61 0.53
CA ALA A 181 6.54 -5.20 0.27
C ALA A 181 7.95 -4.78 0.67
N GLN A 182 8.65 -4.05 -0.19
CA GLN A 182 9.96 -3.49 0.15
C GLN A 182 9.82 -2.21 0.97
N LYS A 183 8.73 -1.47 0.76
CA LYS A 183 8.48 -0.17 1.38
C LYS A 183 7.08 -0.11 1.97
N VAL A 184 6.98 0.52 3.13
CA VAL A 184 5.73 0.88 3.78
C VAL A 184 5.59 2.40 3.78
N ILE A 185 4.47 2.90 3.28
CA ILE A 185 4.08 4.31 3.42
C ILE A 185 2.91 4.37 4.40
N LEU A 186 2.99 5.32 5.33
CA LEU A 186 1.91 5.58 6.27
C LEU A 186 1.12 6.78 5.79
N VAL A 187 -0.20 6.73 5.87
CA VAL A 187 -1.07 7.91 5.71
C VAL A 187 -1.63 8.25 7.07
N GLY A 188 -1.42 9.50 7.48
CA GLY A 188 -1.87 9.99 8.77
C GLY A 188 -2.44 11.40 8.73
N SER A 189 -3.10 11.80 9.82
CA SER A 189 -3.53 13.17 10.10
C SER A 189 -3.10 13.60 11.50
N ASN A 190 -3.50 14.80 11.91
CA ASN A 190 -3.21 15.35 13.23
C ASN A 190 -4.17 14.85 14.34
N ASP A 191 -4.65 13.60 14.22
CA ASP A 191 -5.47 12.95 15.26
C ASP A 191 -4.69 11.86 16.00
N LEU A 192 -4.95 11.73 17.30
CA LEU A 192 -4.24 10.81 18.18
C LEU A 192 -4.34 9.36 17.70
N GLN A 193 -5.49 8.94 17.17
CA GLN A 193 -5.68 7.56 16.71
C GLN A 193 -4.87 7.28 15.43
N SER A 194 -4.76 8.25 14.53
CA SER A 194 -3.89 8.13 13.35
C SER A 194 -2.43 7.95 13.75
N LEU A 195 -1.92 8.74 14.70
CA LEU A 195 -0.55 8.60 15.19
C LEU A 195 -0.34 7.27 15.91
N TYR A 196 -1.33 6.81 16.68
CA TYR A 196 -1.30 5.51 17.34
C TYR A 196 -1.21 4.35 16.32
N VAL A 197 -2.03 4.39 15.26
CA VAL A 197 -2.00 3.41 14.17
C VAL A 197 -0.66 3.44 13.45
N ALA A 198 -0.16 4.63 13.10
CA ALA A 198 1.15 4.79 12.47
C ALA A 198 2.27 4.16 13.32
N ASN A 199 2.26 4.42 14.63
CA ASN A 199 3.24 3.85 15.56
C ASN A 199 3.15 2.31 15.65
N ASN A 200 1.94 1.73 15.63
CA ASN A 200 1.76 0.28 15.64
C ASN A 200 2.31 -0.37 14.37
N VAL A 201 2.09 0.24 13.20
CA VAL A 201 2.66 -0.26 11.94
C VAL A 201 4.18 -0.14 11.95
N CYS A 202 4.74 0.98 12.42
CA CYS A 202 6.19 1.13 12.59
C CYS A 202 6.78 0.04 13.50
N SER A 203 6.13 -0.22 14.63
CA SER A 203 6.53 -1.27 15.58
C SER A 203 6.53 -2.65 14.91
N ALA A 204 5.52 -2.94 14.09
CA ALA A 204 5.45 -4.20 13.33
C ALA A 204 6.59 -4.32 12.30
N VAL A 205 6.86 -3.25 11.54
CA VAL A 205 7.98 -3.21 10.58
C VAL A 205 9.32 -3.42 11.31
N GLU A 206 9.55 -2.73 12.42
CA GLU A 206 10.77 -2.89 13.22
C GLU A 206 10.93 -4.32 13.75
N TYR A 207 9.85 -4.92 14.24
CA TYR A 207 9.84 -6.30 14.70
C TYR A 207 10.30 -7.27 13.59
N PHE A 208 9.70 -7.19 12.40
CA PHE A 208 10.05 -8.10 11.30
C PHE A 208 11.45 -7.81 10.71
N ARG A 209 11.92 -6.56 10.73
CA ARG A 209 13.31 -6.23 10.40
C ARG A 209 14.30 -6.90 11.36
N LYS A 210 14.02 -6.91 12.67
CA LYS A 210 14.86 -7.61 13.66
C LYS A 210 14.91 -9.13 13.44
N LEU A 211 13.90 -9.69 12.79
CA LEU A 211 13.86 -11.10 12.39
C LEU A 211 14.54 -11.38 11.04
N GLY A 212 15.11 -10.36 10.38
CA GLY A 212 15.82 -10.50 9.10
C GLY A 212 15.02 -10.09 7.86
N GLY A 213 13.84 -9.49 8.02
CA GLY A 213 13.08 -8.90 6.90
C GLY A 213 13.73 -7.63 6.35
N ASN A 214 13.49 -7.33 5.07
CA ASN A 214 14.05 -6.17 4.36
C ASN A 214 13.09 -4.98 4.29
N VAL A 215 11.80 -5.20 4.55
CA VAL A 215 10.77 -4.17 4.60
C VAL A 215 11.19 -2.96 5.45
N GLY A 216 10.95 -1.76 4.94
CA GLY A 216 11.25 -0.50 5.65
C GLY A 216 10.12 0.51 5.53
N VAL A 217 9.97 1.37 6.54
CA VAL A 217 9.09 2.54 6.44
C VAL A 217 9.78 3.57 5.55
N ALA A 218 9.15 3.91 4.43
CA ALA A 218 9.66 4.90 3.48
C ALA A 218 9.29 6.33 3.87
N GLY A 219 8.15 6.52 4.55
CA GLY A 219 7.73 7.84 5.01
C GLY A 219 6.27 7.89 5.46
N LEU A 220 5.87 9.10 5.86
CA LEU A 220 4.53 9.43 6.32
C LEU A 220 3.95 10.51 5.40
N VAL A 221 2.81 10.22 4.77
CA VAL A 221 2.00 11.19 4.04
C VAL A 221 0.98 11.76 5.01
N ILE A 222 1.06 13.08 5.23
CA ILE A 222 0.09 13.80 6.06
C ILE A 222 -1.06 14.22 5.17
N ASN A 223 -2.22 13.58 5.36
CA ASN A 223 -3.47 14.08 4.82
C ASN A 223 -3.98 15.19 5.75
N LYS A 224 -3.72 16.44 5.35
CA LYS A 224 -4.02 17.60 6.17
C LYS A 224 -5.52 17.84 6.19
N ASP A 225 -6.09 17.78 7.40
CA ASP A 225 -7.39 18.36 7.69
C ASP A 225 -7.16 19.87 7.97
N ASP A 226 -7.80 20.73 7.20
CA ASP A 226 -7.79 22.17 7.42
C ASP A 226 -8.85 22.61 8.45
N GLY A 227 -9.56 21.66 9.06
CA GLY A 227 -10.57 21.87 10.08
C GLY A 227 -11.89 22.40 9.52
N THR A 228 -12.04 22.45 8.20
CA THR A 228 -13.24 22.98 7.55
C THR A 228 -14.36 21.94 7.46
N GLY A 229 -14.02 20.65 7.50
CA GLY A 229 -14.99 19.57 7.27
C GLY A 229 -15.55 19.52 5.84
N GLU A 230 -15.02 20.33 4.91
CA GLU A 230 -15.50 20.46 3.54
C GLU A 230 -14.33 20.44 2.55
N ALA A 231 -14.31 19.47 1.63
CA ALA A 231 -13.42 19.53 0.48
C ALA A 231 -13.91 20.65 -0.45
N ALA A 232 -13.24 21.81 -0.42
CA ALA A 232 -13.68 23.02 -1.12
C ALA A 232 -13.77 22.89 -2.66
N ALA A 233 -13.19 21.83 -3.25
CA ALA A 233 -13.49 21.34 -4.60
C ALA A 233 -12.94 19.92 -4.79
N PHE A 234 -13.66 19.10 -5.56
CA PHE A 234 -13.18 17.84 -6.15
C PHE A 234 -12.57 18.11 -7.52
#